data_AF-A0AAD7SZK1-F1
#
_entry.id   AF-A0AAD7SZK1-F1
#
_cell.length_a   1.000
_cell.length_b   1.000
_cell.length_c   1.000
_cell.angle_alpha   90.00
_cell.angle_beta   90.00
_cell.angle_gamma   90.00
#
_symmetry.space_group_name_H-M   'P 1'
#
loop_
_entity.id
_entity.type
_entity.pdbx_description
1 polymer ?
#
loop_
_entity_poly.entity_id
_entity_poly.type
_entity_poly.pdbx_seq_one_letter_code
_entity_poly.pdbx_strand_id
1 'polypeptide(L)'
;MDWEQLELNLNPRIISAANRANLKSAREILSLSGPDLQRLTRLSQIDVQSLHTAVAAIHRKTSPMTALQLYRGEYPTVEPGHRLSLGCPVLDSLLRGGVLLRGITELAGESGVGKTQIGLQLCLSVQYPQEHGGLGSGAVYICTEDSFPIKRLHQLITHQSQT
;
A
#
# COMPACT_ATOMS: atom_id res chain seq x y z
N MET A 1 -17.29 -1.93 8.33
CA MET A 1 -16.58 -2.64 9.42
C MET A 1 -17.59 -3.58 10.04
N ASP A 2 -17.20 -4.82 10.37
CA ASP A 2 -18.09 -5.76 11.07
C ASP A 2 -18.12 -5.40 12.57
N TRP A 3 -18.91 -4.39 12.91
CA TRP A 3 -19.05 -3.90 14.28
C TRP A 3 -19.69 -4.94 15.20
N GLU A 4 -20.43 -5.91 14.66
CA GLU A 4 -21.11 -6.96 15.43
C GLU A 4 -20.10 -7.82 16.20
N GLN A 5 -18.94 -8.11 15.61
CA GLN A 5 -17.86 -8.85 16.28
C GLN A 5 -17.18 -8.03 17.40
N LEU A 6 -17.19 -6.70 17.27
CA LEU A 6 -16.65 -5.79 18.28
C LEU A 6 -17.63 -5.59 19.44
N GLU A 7 -18.94 -5.58 19.17
CA GLU A 7 -20.00 -5.45 20.19
C GLU A 7 -19.99 -6.57 21.23
N LEU A 8 -19.52 -7.76 20.86
CA LEU A 8 -19.36 -8.88 21.78
C LEU A 8 -18.21 -8.72 22.78
N ASN A 9 -17.23 -7.85 22.48
CA ASN A 9 -15.96 -7.76 23.21
C ASN A 9 -15.64 -6.36 23.76
N LEU A 10 -16.44 -5.35 23.42
CA LEU A 10 -16.22 -3.96 23.82
C LEU A 10 -17.47 -3.35 24.45
N ASN A 11 -17.24 -2.40 25.37
CA ASN A 11 -18.34 -1.63 25.96
C ASN A 11 -19.10 -0.86 24.86
N PRO A 12 -20.45 -0.92 24.80
CA PRO A 12 -21.25 -0.21 23.79
C PRO A 12 -20.98 1.30 23.72
N ARG A 13 -20.53 1.92 24.82
CA ARG A 13 -20.13 3.34 24.85
C ARG A 13 -18.94 3.64 23.93
N ILE A 14 -17.98 2.72 23.86
CA ILE A 14 -16.76 2.85 23.03
C ILE A 14 -17.15 2.82 21.56
N ILE A 15 -18.01 1.87 21.18
CA ILE A 15 -18.49 1.69 19.81
C ILE A 15 -19.32 2.90 19.37
N SER A 16 -20.21 3.38 20.25
CA SER A 16 -20.99 4.60 20.02
C SER A 16 -20.10 5.83 19.83
N ALA A 17 -19.00 5.94 20.57
CA ALA A 17 -18.04 7.03 20.43
C ALA A 17 -17.26 6.95 19.10
N ALA A 18 -16.82 5.76 18.70
CA ALA A 18 -16.14 5.54 17.42
C ALA A 18 -17.06 5.85 16.21
N ASN A 19 -18.32 5.42 16.26
CA ASN A 19 -19.32 5.72 15.23
C ASN A 19 -19.60 7.23 15.13
N ARG A 20 -19.74 7.94 16.27
CA ARG A 20 -19.90 9.41 16.27
C ARG A 20 -18.67 10.15 15.73
N ALA A 21 -17.48 9.60 15.91
CA ALA A 21 -16.23 10.12 15.34
C ALA A 21 -16.07 9.78 13.84
N ASN A 22 -17.05 9.13 13.22
CA ASN A 22 -17.06 8.76 11.80
C ASN A 22 -15.90 7.85 11.39
N LEU A 23 -15.42 7.00 12.32
CA LEU A 23 -14.41 5.99 12.05
C LEU A 23 -15.12 4.80 11.39
N LYS A 24 -14.89 4.56 10.09
CA LYS A 24 -15.67 3.60 9.29
C LYS A 24 -14.96 2.27 9.06
N SER A 25 -13.64 2.22 9.27
CA SER A 25 -12.82 1.05 8.97
C SER A 25 -11.81 0.73 10.07
N ALA A 26 -11.52 -0.56 10.25
CA ALA A 26 -10.51 -1.00 11.20
C ALA A 26 -9.12 -0.46 10.84
N ARG A 27 -8.87 -0.30 9.54
CA ARG A 27 -7.67 0.36 9.03
C ARG A 27 -7.54 1.79 9.54
N GLU A 28 -8.62 2.59 9.51
CA GLU A 28 -8.60 3.95 10.06
C GLU A 28 -8.23 3.93 11.55
N ILE A 29 -8.90 3.10 12.34
CA ILE A 29 -8.63 3.00 13.79
C ILE A 29 -7.18 2.57 14.04
N LEU A 30 -6.68 1.56 13.34
CA LEU A 30 -5.30 1.06 13.50
C LEU A 30 -4.25 2.04 12.95
N SER A 31 -4.62 2.96 12.06
CA SER A 31 -3.72 3.97 11.49
C SER A 31 -3.58 5.23 12.35
N LEU A 32 -4.50 5.44 13.30
CA LEU A 32 -4.49 6.58 14.20
C LEU A 32 -3.69 6.25 15.46
N SER A 33 -3.00 7.27 15.99
CA SER A 33 -2.34 7.14 17.29
C SER A 33 -3.38 7.11 18.42
N GLY A 34 -3.00 6.54 19.57
CA GLY A 34 -3.84 6.57 20.77
C GLY A 34 -4.32 7.99 21.13
N PRO A 35 -3.41 8.99 21.21
CA PRO A 35 -3.80 10.39 21.45
C PRO A 35 -4.75 10.97 20.41
N ASP A 36 -4.58 10.64 19.13
CA ASP A 36 -5.50 11.10 18.07
C ASP A 36 -6.90 10.50 18.24
N LEU A 37 -6.98 9.21 18.56
CA LEU A 37 -8.26 8.57 18.86
C LEU A 37 -8.91 9.17 20.11
N GLN A 38 -8.16 9.47 21.17
CA GLN A 38 -8.70 10.15 22.35
C GLN A 38 -9.28 11.51 21.98
N ARG A 39 -8.57 12.30 21.16
CA ARG A 39 -9.04 13.61 20.69
C ARG A 39 -10.32 13.50 19.85
N LEU A 40 -10.38 12.53 18.93
CA LEU A 40 -11.51 12.35 18.01
C LEU A 40 -12.74 11.76 18.69
N THR A 41 -12.55 10.76 19.56
CA THR A 41 -13.65 9.99 20.18
C THR A 41 -14.02 10.49 21.58
N ARG A 42 -13.18 11.33 22.20
CA ARG A 42 -13.28 11.78 23.60
C ARG A 42 -13.27 10.64 24.62
N LEU A 43 -12.73 9.50 24.24
CA LEU A 43 -12.58 8.33 25.10
C LEU A 43 -11.36 8.48 26.03
N SER A 44 -11.39 7.73 27.14
CA SER A 44 -10.23 7.62 28.03
C SER A 44 -9.09 6.85 27.35
N GLN A 45 -7.86 6.97 27.88
CA GLN A 45 -6.72 6.21 27.35
C GLN A 45 -6.96 4.69 27.42
N ILE A 46 -7.63 4.23 28.47
CA ILE A 46 -7.96 2.82 28.71
C ILE A 46 -8.97 2.31 27.68
N ASP A 47 -9.99 3.12 27.38
CA ASP A 47 -11.00 2.78 26.38
C ASP A 47 -10.41 2.74 24.97
N VAL A 48 -9.52 3.69 24.65
CA VAL A 48 -8.79 3.70 23.38
C VAL A 48 -7.87 2.49 23.25
N GLN A 49 -7.17 2.12 24.33
CA GLN A 49 -6.34 0.91 24.34
C GLN A 49 -7.17 -0.36 24.15
N SER A 50 -8.33 -0.43 24.81
CA SER A 50 -9.29 -1.53 24.66
C SER A 50 -9.78 -1.63 23.22
N LEU A 51 -10.15 -0.49 22.61
CA LEU A 51 -10.56 -0.40 21.21
C LEU A 51 -9.47 -0.89 20.26
N HIS A 52 -8.24 -0.39 20.38
CA HIS A 52 -7.12 -0.85 19.56
C HIS A 52 -6.87 -2.35 19.70
N THR A 53 -6.88 -2.86 20.93
CA THR A 53 -6.61 -4.28 21.20
C THR A 53 -7.67 -5.17 20.57
N ALA A 54 -8.95 -4.82 20.72
CA ALA A 54 -10.06 -5.57 20.13
C ALA A 54 -10.04 -5.52 18.59
N VAL A 55 -9.85 -4.33 18.00
CA VAL A 55 -9.77 -4.17 16.54
C VAL A 55 -8.57 -4.93 15.97
N ALA A 56 -7.43 -4.87 16.66
CA ALA A 56 -6.22 -5.60 16.29
C ALA A 56 -6.44 -7.12 16.38
N ALA A 57 -7.06 -7.64 17.44
CA ALA A 57 -7.30 -9.07 17.60
C ALA A 57 -8.14 -9.66 16.45
N ILE A 58 -9.15 -8.92 15.98
CA ILE A 58 -10.01 -9.34 14.86
C ILE A 58 -9.26 -9.27 13.52
N HIS A 59 -8.42 -8.25 13.32
CA HIS A 59 -7.77 -7.99 12.02
C HIS A 59 -6.38 -8.60 11.89
N ARG A 60 -5.82 -9.13 12.98
CA ARG A 60 -4.50 -9.76 12.97
C ARG A 60 -4.59 -11.10 12.26
N LYS A 61 -4.33 -11.07 10.96
CA LYS A 61 -4.30 -12.25 10.09
C LYS A 61 -3.20 -13.25 10.45
N THR A 62 -2.15 -12.83 11.16
CA THR A 62 -0.98 -13.66 11.45
C THR A 62 -0.45 -13.53 12.87
N SER A 63 -0.10 -14.69 13.44
CA SER A 63 0.60 -14.80 14.71
C SER A 63 1.98 -14.13 14.65
N PRO A 64 2.52 -13.65 15.80
CA PRO A 64 3.90 -13.18 15.87
C PRO A 64 4.86 -14.22 15.27
N MET A 65 5.83 -13.76 14.49
CA MET A 65 6.84 -14.60 13.85
C MET A 65 8.24 -14.12 14.20
N THR A 66 9.16 -15.06 14.39
CA THR A 66 10.57 -14.76 14.61
C THR A 66 11.29 -14.42 13.31
N ALA A 67 12.40 -13.68 13.39
CA ALA A 67 13.24 -13.38 12.23
C ALA A 67 13.75 -14.66 11.52
N LEU A 68 14.01 -15.73 12.29
CA LEU A 68 14.48 -17.02 11.73
C LEU A 68 13.40 -17.71 10.89
N GLN A 69 12.16 -17.72 11.35
CA GLN A 69 11.03 -18.30 10.60
C GLN A 69 10.76 -17.52 9.30
N LEU A 70 10.86 -16.19 9.34
CA LEU A 70 10.78 -15.35 8.15
C LEU A 70 11.90 -15.67 7.16
N TYR A 71 13.15 -15.78 7.64
CA TYR A 71 14.31 -16.10 6.81
C TYR A 71 14.20 -17.47 6.13
N ARG A 72 13.63 -18.46 6.82
CA ARG A 72 13.40 -19.82 6.29
C ARG A 72 12.22 -19.92 5.32
N GLY A 73 11.49 -18.83 5.08
CA GLY A 73 10.31 -18.85 4.21
C GLY A 73 9.11 -19.57 4.82
N GLU A 74 9.08 -19.75 6.14
CA GLU A 74 7.97 -20.43 6.86
C GLU A 74 6.72 -19.55 6.98
N TYR A 75 6.69 -18.37 6.33
CA TYR A 75 5.57 -17.45 6.32
C TYR A 75 4.67 -17.67 5.10
N PRO A 76 3.39 -18.04 5.27
CA PRO A 76 2.53 -18.41 4.15
C PRO A 76 2.18 -17.29 3.15
N THR A 77 2.45 -16.01 3.43
CA THR A 77 1.99 -14.90 2.55
C THR A 77 2.80 -13.61 2.69
N VAL A 78 4.13 -13.67 2.54
CA VAL A 78 4.79 -12.59 1.82
C VAL A 78 4.91 -13.17 0.43
N GLU A 79 3.81 -13.12 -0.32
CA GLU A 79 3.83 -13.27 -1.77
C GLU A 79 5.15 -12.69 -2.26
N PRO A 80 6.05 -13.47 -2.89
CA PRO A 80 7.42 -13.05 -3.21
C PRO A 80 7.34 -11.62 -3.72
N GLY A 81 7.81 -10.68 -2.89
CA GLY A 81 7.25 -9.33 -2.77
C GLY A 81 6.81 -8.82 -4.11
N HIS A 82 5.50 -8.82 -4.40
CA HIS A 82 4.98 -8.47 -5.73
C HIS A 82 5.74 -7.25 -6.25
N ARG A 83 6.24 -7.36 -7.47
CA ARG A 83 7.05 -6.33 -8.11
C ARG A 83 6.35 -5.87 -9.36
N LEU A 84 6.49 -4.59 -9.64
CA LEU A 84 6.08 -4.01 -10.90
C LEU A 84 7.30 -3.98 -11.83
N SER A 85 7.20 -4.67 -12.96
CA SER A 85 8.24 -4.66 -13.99
C SER A 85 8.37 -3.27 -14.62
N LEU A 86 9.59 -2.89 -14.98
CA LEU A 86 9.90 -1.69 -15.76
C LEU A 86 9.76 -1.91 -17.27
N GLY A 87 9.38 -3.11 -17.71
CA GLY A 87 9.36 -3.47 -19.14
C GLY A 87 10.77 -3.57 -19.76
N CYS A 88 11.82 -3.63 -18.92
CA CYS A 88 13.21 -3.73 -19.35
C CYS A 88 13.91 -4.84 -18.58
N PRO A 89 14.28 -5.96 -19.23
CA PRO A 89 14.89 -7.11 -18.54
C PRO A 89 16.17 -6.76 -17.76
N VAL A 90 16.96 -5.81 -18.27
CA VAL A 90 18.20 -5.37 -17.61
C VAL A 90 17.88 -4.62 -16.30
N LEU A 91 16.93 -3.70 -16.32
CA LEU A 91 16.54 -2.94 -15.13
C LEU A 91 15.78 -3.82 -14.13
N ASP A 92 14.93 -4.72 -14.60
CA ASP A 92 14.24 -5.65 -13.73
C ASP A 92 15.23 -6.59 -13.04
N SER A 93 16.24 -7.10 -13.76
CA SER A 93 17.31 -7.90 -13.16
C SER A 93 18.05 -7.11 -12.07
N LEU A 94 18.41 -5.85 -12.35
CA LEU A 94 19.06 -4.95 -11.38
C LEU A 94 18.21 -4.77 -10.11
N LEU A 95 16.89 -4.67 -10.27
CA LEU A 95 15.94 -4.50 -9.17
C LEU A 95 15.39 -5.82 -8.60
N ARG A 96 15.94 -6.97 -9.02
CA ARG A 96 15.53 -8.32 -8.59
C ARG A 96 14.06 -8.62 -8.90
N GLY A 97 13.64 -8.27 -10.11
CA GLY A 97 12.29 -8.49 -10.67
C GLY A 97 11.42 -7.24 -10.76
N GLY A 98 11.97 -6.04 -10.55
CA GLY A 98 11.25 -4.77 -10.67
C GLY A 98 11.01 -4.03 -9.35
N VAL A 99 10.15 -3.01 -9.40
CA VAL A 99 9.87 -2.09 -8.28
C VAL A 99 8.96 -2.74 -7.24
N LEU A 100 9.32 -2.64 -5.96
CA LEU A 100 8.55 -3.22 -4.86
C LEU A 100 7.18 -2.53 -4.69
N LEU A 101 6.09 -3.31 -4.61
CA LEU A 101 4.74 -2.75 -4.36
C LEU A 101 4.55 -2.20 -2.93
N ARG A 102 5.32 -2.70 -1.97
CA ARG A 102 5.19 -2.33 -0.55
C ARG A 102 6.44 -1.59 -0.11
N GLY A 103 6.40 -0.26 -0.24
CA GLY A 103 7.49 0.62 0.14
C GLY A 103 7.47 1.90 -0.69
N ILE A 104 8.48 2.74 -0.49
CA ILE A 104 8.74 3.92 -1.30
C ILE A 104 10.02 3.65 -2.09
N THR A 105 9.96 3.82 -3.41
CA THR A 105 11.14 3.77 -4.28
C THR A 105 11.42 5.18 -4.79
N GLU A 106 12.59 5.70 -4.47
CA GLU A 106 13.04 7.03 -4.92
C GLU A 106 13.93 6.91 -6.15
N LEU A 107 13.64 7.71 -7.18
CA LEU A 107 14.44 7.84 -8.38
C LEU A 107 15.11 9.23 -8.39
N ALA A 108 16.39 9.28 -8.08
CA ALA A 108 17.18 10.51 -8.01
C ALA A 108 18.24 10.59 -9.11
N GLY A 109 18.58 11.81 -9.53
CA GLY A 109 19.61 12.07 -10.55
C GLY A 109 19.40 13.40 -11.28
N GLU A 110 20.35 13.80 -12.12
CA GLU A 110 20.33 15.07 -12.85
C GLU A 110 19.19 15.15 -13.89
N SER A 111 18.95 16.35 -14.45
CA SER A 111 18.00 16.50 -15.56
C SER A 111 18.43 15.66 -16.77
N GLY A 112 17.47 15.07 -17.49
CA GLY A 112 17.75 14.26 -18.68
C GLY A 112 18.18 12.80 -18.42
N VAL A 113 18.45 12.37 -17.18
CA VAL A 113 18.88 10.98 -16.89
C VAL A 113 17.77 9.92 -16.98
N GLY A 114 16.55 10.30 -17.37
CA GLY A 114 15.44 9.36 -17.63
C GLY A 114 14.44 9.17 -16.49
N LYS A 115 14.49 9.95 -15.40
CA LYS A 115 13.52 9.87 -14.28
C LYS A 115 12.06 9.92 -14.75
N THR A 116 11.72 10.93 -15.57
CA THR A 116 10.37 11.10 -16.14
C THR A 116 9.99 9.93 -17.06
N GLN A 117 10.96 9.38 -17.81
CA GLN A 117 10.70 8.22 -18.68
C GLN A 117 10.33 6.98 -17.85
N ILE A 118 11.07 6.73 -16.77
CA ILE A 118 10.78 5.62 -15.86
C ILE A 118 9.38 5.81 -15.23
N GLY A 119 9.06 7.02 -14.77
CA GLY A 119 7.75 7.32 -14.20
C GLY A 119 6.59 7.03 -15.17
N LEU A 120 6.73 7.46 -16.44
CA LEU A 120 5.73 7.16 -17.48
C LEU A 120 5.65 5.67 -17.80
N GLN A 121 6.79 4.99 -17.86
CA GLN A 121 6.84 3.56 -18.12
C GLN A 121 6.12 2.78 -17.02
N LEU A 122 6.31 3.14 -15.75
CA LEU A 122 5.59 2.51 -14.63
C LEU A 122 4.06 2.73 -14.71
N CYS A 123 3.61 3.90 -15.20
CA CYS A 123 2.18 4.13 -15.46
C CYS A 123 1.60 3.20 -16.53
N LEU A 124 2.41 2.75 -17.48
CA LEU A 124 1.99 1.78 -18.49
C LEU A 124 2.13 0.35 -17.96
N SER A 125 3.28 0.01 -17.37
CA SER A 125 3.58 -1.32 -16.82
C SER A 125 2.48 -1.81 -15.87
N VAL A 126 1.94 -0.94 -15.00
CA VAL A 126 0.96 -1.34 -13.98
C VAL A 126 -0.36 -1.85 -14.58
N GLN A 127 -0.68 -1.43 -15.81
CA GLN A 127 -1.92 -1.78 -16.50
C GLN A 127 -1.89 -3.19 -17.07
N TYR A 128 -0.71 -3.75 -17.32
CA TYR A 128 -0.58 -5.12 -17.84
C TYR A 128 -1.05 -6.17 -16.82
N PRO A 129 -1.50 -7.35 -17.28
CA PRO A 129 -1.77 -8.48 -16.38
C PRO A 129 -0.50 -8.93 -15.63
N GLN A 130 -0.69 -9.64 -14.50
CA GLN A 130 0.42 -10.14 -13.68
C GLN A 130 1.36 -11.09 -14.44
N GLU A 131 0.84 -11.87 -15.38
CA GLU A 131 1.63 -12.76 -16.23
C GLU A 131 2.66 -12.01 -17.11
N HIS A 132 2.43 -10.72 -17.34
CA HIS A 132 3.32 -9.81 -18.08
C HIS A 132 4.07 -8.84 -17.14
N GLY A 133 4.09 -9.10 -15.83
CA GLY A 133 4.79 -8.27 -14.84
C GLY A 133 4.07 -6.97 -14.43
N GLY A 134 2.80 -6.81 -14.81
CA GLY A 134 1.93 -5.72 -14.36
C GLY A 134 1.03 -6.10 -13.19
N LEU A 135 0.03 -5.26 -12.89
CA LEU A 135 -0.92 -5.47 -11.78
C LEU A 135 -2.40 -5.43 -12.20
N GLY A 136 -2.69 -5.28 -13.49
CA GLY A 136 -4.04 -5.06 -14.00
C GLY A 136 -4.73 -3.86 -13.34
N SER A 137 -3.97 -2.80 -13.04
CA SER A 137 -4.46 -1.66 -12.25
C SER A 137 -4.13 -0.31 -12.89
N GLY A 138 -4.68 0.77 -12.32
CA GLY A 138 -4.41 2.14 -12.76
C GLY A 138 -3.22 2.77 -12.05
N ALA A 139 -2.71 3.86 -12.61
CA ALA A 139 -1.69 4.71 -11.99
C ALA A 139 -2.21 6.13 -11.72
N VAL A 140 -1.68 6.76 -10.68
CA VAL A 140 -1.84 8.19 -10.43
C VAL A 140 -0.49 8.85 -10.61
N TYR A 141 -0.39 9.80 -11.55
CA TYR A 141 0.82 10.56 -11.80
C TYR A 141 0.63 12.02 -11.37
N ILE A 142 1.46 12.50 -10.46
CA ILE A 142 1.40 13.87 -9.93
C ILE A 142 2.58 14.65 -10.49
N CYS A 143 2.30 15.78 -11.14
CA CYS A 143 3.34 16.67 -11.67
C CYS A 143 3.49 17.89 -10.76
N THR A 144 4.73 18.27 -10.45
CA THR A 144 5.03 19.45 -9.62
C THR A 144 5.75 20.57 -10.36
N GLU A 145 6.34 20.29 -11.53
CA GLU A 145 7.14 21.25 -12.30
C GLU A 145 6.44 21.64 -13.61
N ASP A 146 6.18 20.66 -14.48
CA ASP A 146 5.58 20.85 -15.80
C ASP A 146 4.23 20.15 -15.95
N SER A 147 3.52 20.45 -17.05
CA SER A 147 2.35 19.69 -17.47
C SER A 147 2.70 18.22 -17.74
N PHE A 148 1.75 17.31 -17.48
CA PHE A 148 1.92 15.88 -17.76
C PHE A 148 2.39 15.65 -19.22
N PRO A 149 3.47 14.89 -19.45
CA PRO A 149 4.09 14.72 -20.77
C PRO A 149 3.31 13.73 -21.66
N ILE A 150 2.05 14.05 -21.97
CA ILE A 150 1.10 13.21 -22.69
C ILE A 150 1.59 12.78 -24.08
N LYS A 151 2.26 13.68 -24.81
CA LYS A 151 2.86 13.35 -26.12
C LYS A 151 3.87 12.22 -26.01
N ARG A 152 4.67 12.23 -24.94
CA ARG A 152 5.67 11.19 -24.70
C ARG A 152 5.02 9.89 -24.26
N LEU A 153 3.99 9.94 -23.42
CA LEU A 153 3.21 8.75 -23.05
C LEU A 153 2.63 8.07 -24.30
N HIS A 154 2.03 8.83 -25.22
CA HIS A 154 1.51 8.28 -26.48
C HIS A 154 2.60 7.59 -27.30
N GLN A 155 3.79 8.17 -27.40
CA GLN A 155 4.92 7.53 -28.07
C GLN A 155 5.28 6.19 -27.41
N LEU A 156 5.34 6.13 -26.07
CA LEU A 156 5.62 4.88 -25.35
C LEU A 156 4.55 3.82 -25.63
N ILE A 157 3.27 4.20 -25.64
CA ILE A 157 2.15 3.30 -25.97
C ILE A 157 2.31 2.72 -27.38
N THR A 158 2.66 3.54 -28.37
CA THR A 158 2.84 3.07 -29.76
C THR A 158 3.96 2.04 -29.89
N HIS A 159 5.01 2.14 -29.09
CA HIS A 159 6.15 1.21 -29.12
C HIS A 159 5.94 -0.07 -28.32
N GLN A 160 4.91 -0.14 -27.47
CA GLN A 160 4.61 -1.32 -26.65
C GLN A 160 3.90 -2.45 -27.42
N SER A 161 3.27 -2.16 -28.56
CA SER A 161 2.51 -3.14 -29.35
C SER A 161 3.38 -4.10 -30.18
N GLN A 162 4.72 -4.01 -30.09
CA GLN A 162 5.66 -4.68 -31.00
C GLN A 162 6.62 -5.68 -30.31
N THR A 163 6.45 -5.93 -29.02
CA THR A 163 7.23 -6.88 -28.21
C THR A 163 6.30 -7.77 -27.42
#